data_AF-A0A2R8AGE0-F1
#
_entry.id   AF-A0A2R8AGE0-F1
#
_cell.length_a   1.000
_cell.length_b   1.000
_cell.length_c   1.000
_cell.angle_alpha   90.00
_cell.angle_beta   90.00
_cell.angle_gamma   90.00
#
_symmetry.space_group_name_H-M   'P 1'
#
loop_
_entity.id
_entity.type
_entity.pdbx_description
1 polymer ?
#
loop_
_entity_poly.entity_id
_entity_poly.type
_entity_poly.pdbx_seq_one_letter_code
_entity_poly.pdbx_strand_id
1 'polypeptide(L)'
;MIGDEIHVDDRMQSGYTYVLDAPEGEDFDPGFSPHHTPAEMLAMGVFEGKYLNDCRGEFPANWFEGAKLSDRPDPSVNYFGIKSRQPLSVWREKGWIIGPDPRGWFQWYCRYHLGRRLPDTDAAQIKRWRAFARHAGQIRANCYPGDIFCRPRQRQALLQWAYDPLI
;
A
#
# COMPACT_ATOMS: atom_id res chain seq x y z
N MET A 1 13.24 7.40 -13.98
CA MET A 1 14.17 6.38 -14.53
C MET A 1 15.27 6.10 -13.51
N ILE A 2 15.96 4.97 -13.62
CA ILE A 2 17.04 4.62 -12.70
C ILE A 2 18.06 5.77 -12.65
N GLY A 3 18.46 6.16 -11.44
CA GLY A 3 19.34 7.31 -11.18
C GLY A 3 18.61 8.63 -10.98
N ASP A 4 17.30 8.72 -11.24
CA ASP A 4 16.53 9.92 -10.94
C ASP A 4 16.44 10.15 -9.42
N GLU A 5 16.63 11.39 -9.00
CA GLU A 5 16.39 11.83 -7.64
C GLU A 5 14.96 12.34 -7.49
N ILE A 6 14.23 11.79 -6.52
CA ILE A 6 12.89 12.21 -6.16
C ILE A 6 12.96 13.14 -4.95
N HIS A 7 12.33 14.30 -5.05
CA HIS A 7 12.17 15.25 -3.94
C HIS A 7 10.76 15.15 -3.36
N VAL A 8 10.68 14.93 -2.04
CA VAL A 8 9.41 14.78 -1.32
C VAL A 8 9.11 16.05 -0.55
N ASP A 9 7.96 16.65 -0.90
CA ASP A 9 7.37 17.78 -0.21
C ASP A 9 5.85 17.62 -0.12
N ASP A 10 5.38 17.08 1.01
CA ASP A 10 3.98 16.88 1.31
C ASP A 10 3.65 17.16 2.79
N ARG A 11 2.38 17.05 3.17
CA ARG A 11 1.90 17.38 4.53
C ARG A 11 2.57 16.58 5.67
N MET A 12 3.14 15.43 5.39
CA MET A 12 3.73 14.50 6.36
C MET A 12 5.26 14.43 6.29
N GLN A 13 5.86 14.91 5.20
CA GLN A 13 7.30 14.81 4.96
C GLN A 13 7.76 15.94 4.04
N SER A 14 8.78 16.68 4.46
CA SER A 14 9.43 17.73 3.68
C SER A 14 10.94 17.59 3.76
N GLY A 15 11.65 17.90 2.67
CA GLY A 15 13.13 17.86 2.64
C GLY A 15 13.72 16.45 2.64
N TYR A 16 12.90 15.44 2.31
CA TYR A 16 13.37 14.08 2.08
C TYR A 16 13.62 13.86 0.59
N THR A 17 14.74 13.22 0.25
CA THR A 17 15.07 12.83 -1.11
C THR A 17 15.48 11.36 -1.15
N TYR A 18 15.31 10.73 -2.31
CA TYR A 18 15.82 9.39 -2.57
C TYR A 18 16.09 9.19 -4.06
N VAL A 19 17.00 8.28 -4.38
CA VAL A 19 17.33 7.90 -5.75
C VAL A 19 16.59 6.60 -6.11
N LEU A 20 16.22 6.45 -7.38
CA LEU A 20 15.69 5.21 -7.92
C LEU A 20 16.82 4.28 -8.33
N ASP A 21 16.92 3.12 -7.67
CA ASP A 21 18.00 2.14 -7.88
C ASP A 21 17.60 0.98 -8.81
N ALA A 22 16.31 0.84 -9.10
CA ALA A 22 15.74 -0.23 -9.91
C ALA A 22 14.66 0.29 -10.87
N PRO A 23 14.29 -0.45 -11.92
CA PRO A 23 13.18 -0.07 -12.79
C PRO A 23 11.85 -0.13 -12.03
N GLU A 24 10.88 0.67 -12.48
CA GLU A 24 9.54 0.66 -11.91
C GLU A 24 8.87 -0.70 -12.15
N GLY A 25 8.33 -1.30 -11.08
CA GLY A 25 7.62 -2.58 -11.14
C GLY A 25 8.50 -3.81 -11.36
N GLU A 26 9.82 -3.65 -11.36
CA GLU A 26 10.79 -4.72 -11.65
C GLU A 26 11.80 -4.91 -10.49
N ASP A 27 12.62 -5.96 -10.59
CA ASP A 27 13.68 -6.31 -9.64
C ASP A 27 13.23 -6.33 -8.17
N PHE A 28 12.08 -6.96 -7.92
CA PHE A 28 11.59 -7.18 -6.57
C PHE A 28 12.36 -8.30 -5.88
N ASP A 29 12.47 -8.20 -4.55
CA ASP A 29 12.97 -9.28 -3.72
C ASP A 29 12.19 -10.57 -4.03
N PRO A 30 12.86 -11.73 -4.23
CA PRO A 30 12.20 -12.98 -4.57
C PRO A 30 11.13 -13.43 -3.55
N GLY A 31 11.23 -12.95 -2.31
CA GLY A 31 10.26 -13.17 -1.24
C GLY A 31 9.08 -12.21 -1.24
N PHE A 32 9.00 -11.29 -2.19
CA PHE A 32 7.97 -10.26 -2.32
C PHE A 32 7.29 -10.32 -3.69
N SER A 33 6.05 -10.82 -3.70
CA SER A 33 5.25 -10.97 -4.92
C SER A 33 3.83 -10.45 -4.66
N PRO A 34 3.65 -9.12 -4.64
CA PRO A 34 2.35 -8.50 -4.46
C PRO A 34 1.43 -8.86 -5.64
N HIS A 35 0.15 -9.09 -5.36
CA HIS A 35 -0.86 -9.39 -6.37
C HIS A 35 -1.35 -8.14 -7.10
N HIS A 36 -1.35 -6.98 -6.43
CA HIS A 36 -1.77 -5.71 -7.01
C HIS A 36 -0.64 -4.69 -7.03
N THR A 37 -0.53 -3.93 -8.12
CA THR A 37 0.33 -2.75 -8.21
C THR A 37 -0.25 -1.59 -7.40
N PRO A 38 0.54 -0.56 -7.05
CA PRO A 38 0.01 0.65 -6.42
C PRO A 38 -1.12 1.31 -7.22
N ALA A 39 -0.97 1.41 -8.55
CA ALA A 39 -1.99 1.96 -9.44
C ALA A 39 -3.30 1.17 -9.39
N GLU A 40 -3.23 -0.16 -9.44
CA GLU A 40 -4.41 -1.03 -9.31
C GLU A 40 -5.08 -0.88 -7.93
N MET A 41 -4.29 -0.84 -6.85
CA MET A 41 -4.84 -0.63 -5.50
C MET A 41 -5.60 0.72 -5.42
N LEU A 42 -5.03 1.79 -5.98
CA LEU A 42 -5.66 3.11 -6.03
C LEU A 42 -6.95 3.09 -6.85
N ALA A 43 -6.97 2.43 -8.01
CA ALA A 43 -8.14 2.30 -8.87
C ALA A 43 -9.25 1.44 -8.24
N MET A 44 -8.89 0.36 -7.55
CA MET A 44 -9.86 -0.50 -6.86
C MET A 44 -10.51 0.19 -5.67
N GLY A 45 -9.75 1.03 -4.96
CA GLY A 45 -10.21 1.78 -3.79
C GLY A 45 -9.63 1.24 -2.49
N VAL A 46 -8.71 2.01 -1.92
CA VAL A 46 -7.99 1.72 -0.68
C VAL A 46 -7.93 2.93 0.23
N PHE A 47 -7.74 2.66 1.53
CA PHE A 47 -7.52 3.66 2.58
C PHE A 47 -8.50 4.84 2.57
N GLU A 48 -9.77 4.54 2.28
CA GLU A 48 -10.88 5.50 2.28
C GLU A 48 -10.63 6.70 1.34
N GLY A 49 -9.82 6.50 0.28
CA GLY A 49 -9.39 7.53 -0.67
C GLY A 49 -8.48 8.62 -0.06
N LYS A 50 -8.16 8.54 1.24
CA LYS A 50 -7.43 9.55 1.99
C LYS A 50 -6.07 9.02 2.44
N TYR A 51 -5.20 8.71 1.47
CA TYR A 51 -3.85 8.25 1.77
C TYR A 51 -2.78 8.90 0.89
N LEU A 52 -2.91 8.88 -0.44
CA LEU A 52 -1.97 9.56 -1.36
C LEU A 52 -2.55 10.84 -2.00
N ASN A 53 -3.72 11.30 -1.55
CA ASN A 53 -4.43 12.40 -2.21
C ASN A 53 -3.72 13.77 -2.08
N ASP A 54 -2.77 13.91 -1.16
CA ASP A 54 -1.98 15.12 -0.91
C ASP A 54 -0.48 14.99 -1.27
N CYS A 55 -0.05 13.86 -1.85
CA CYS A 55 1.34 13.61 -2.27
C CYS A 55 1.42 13.07 -3.71
N ARG A 56 0.46 13.45 -4.57
CA ARG A 56 0.39 12.95 -5.96
C ARG A 56 1.61 13.31 -6.80
N GLY A 57 2.27 14.43 -6.50
CA GLY A 57 3.47 14.88 -7.23
C GLY A 57 4.70 13.99 -7.03
N GLU A 58 4.68 13.09 -6.04
CA GLU A 58 5.76 12.14 -5.79
C GLU A 58 5.73 10.93 -6.74
N PHE A 59 4.55 10.60 -7.31
CA PHE A 59 4.34 9.36 -8.06
C PHE A 59 3.89 9.63 -9.51
N PRO A 60 4.08 8.66 -10.43
CA PRO A 60 3.66 8.81 -11.83
C PRO A 60 2.19 9.20 -11.98
N ALA A 61 1.91 10.15 -12.87
CA ALA A 61 0.56 10.69 -13.06
C ALA A 61 -0.46 9.62 -13.49
N ASN A 62 -0.03 8.64 -14.28
CA ASN A 62 -0.87 7.53 -14.74
C ASN A 62 -1.36 6.62 -13.60
N TRP A 63 -0.68 6.56 -12.45
CA TRP A 63 -1.18 5.81 -11.29
C TRP A 63 -2.48 6.38 -10.73
N PHE A 64 -2.75 7.65 -11.02
CA PHE A 64 -3.94 8.35 -10.55
C PHE A 64 -5.06 8.38 -11.60
N GLU A 65 -4.85 7.83 -12.79
CA GLU A 65 -5.91 7.63 -13.78
C GLU A 65 -6.90 6.58 -13.27
N GLY A 66 -8.13 7.01 -12.96
CA GLY A 66 -9.15 6.13 -12.39
C GLY A 66 -8.99 5.84 -10.89
N ALA A 67 -8.02 6.48 -10.21
CA ALA A 67 -7.84 6.32 -8.77
C ALA A 67 -9.04 6.85 -7.97
N LYS A 68 -9.49 6.07 -6.98
CA LYS A 68 -10.57 6.45 -6.07
C LYS A 68 -10.02 7.26 -4.89
N LEU A 69 -9.91 8.57 -5.07
CA LEU A 69 -9.38 9.51 -4.07
C LEU A 69 -10.50 10.29 -3.37
N SER A 70 -10.22 10.76 -2.16
CA SER A 70 -11.12 11.62 -1.39
C SER A 70 -10.36 12.63 -0.53
N ASP A 71 -10.93 13.83 -0.38
CA ASP A 71 -10.38 14.90 0.48
C ASP A 71 -10.59 14.60 1.98
N ARG A 72 -11.57 13.75 2.29
CA ARG A 72 -11.86 13.27 3.65
C ARG A 72 -11.90 11.74 3.65
N PRO A 73 -11.55 11.05 4.74
CA PRO A 73 -11.72 9.61 4.79
C PRO A 73 -13.17 9.22 4.48
N ASP A 74 -13.39 8.55 3.35
CA ASP A 74 -14.69 8.07 2.90
C ASP A 74 -14.64 6.54 2.66
N PRO A 75 -15.22 5.71 3.55
CA PRO A 75 -15.24 4.26 3.37
C PRO A 75 -15.98 3.80 2.11
N SER A 76 -16.88 4.60 1.53
CA SER A 76 -17.66 4.19 0.36
C SER A 76 -16.81 4.05 -0.91
N VAL A 77 -15.64 4.71 -0.96
CA VAL A 77 -14.72 4.62 -2.09
C VAL A 77 -13.84 3.37 -2.04
N ASN A 78 -13.73 2.72 -0.88
CA ASN A 78 -13.03 1.44 -0.74
C ASN A 78 -13.78 0.36 -1.55
N TYR A 79 -13.04 -0.60 -2.10
CA TYR A 79 -13.63 -1.68 -2.91
C TYR A 79 -14.80 -2.40 -2.21
N PHE A 80 -14.65 -2.69 -0.90
CA PHE A 80 -15.70 -3.35 -0.10
C PHE A 80 -16.58 -2.36 0.69
N GLY A 81 -16.51 -1.05 0.42
CA GLY A 81 -17.33 -0.03 1.07
C GLY A 81 -17.13 0.10 2.59
N ILE A 82 -16.02 -0.41 3.14
CA ILE A 82 -15.79 -0.49 4.58
C ILE A 82 -14.39 -0.02 4.98
N LYS A 83 -14.28 0.58 6.17
CA LYS A 83 -12.99 0.89 6.83
C LYS A 83 -12.37 -0.39 7.41
N SER A 84 -11.10 -0.63 7.07
CA SER A 84 -10.32 -1.79 7.57
C SER A 84 -9.09 -1.39 8.38
N ARG A 85 -8.55 -0.19 8.18
CA ARG A 85 -7.30 0.22 8.83
C ARG A 85 -7.48 0.78 10.24
N GLN A 86 -6.42 0.65 11.04
CA GLN A 86 -6.27 1.38 12.29
C GLN A 86 -5.80 2.84 12.04
N PRO A 87 -6.05 3.77 12.98
CA PRO A 87 -5.51 5.14 12.91
C PRO A 87 -3.97 5.16 12.95
N LEU A 88 -3.38 6.21 12.37
CA LEU A 88 -1.93 6.41 12.34
C LEU A 88 -1.30 6.48 13.75
N SER A 89 -2.00 7.03 14.73
CA SER A 89 -1.55 7.07 16.12
C SER A 89 -1.25 5.67 16.67
N VAL A 90 -2.14 4.71 16.38
CA VAL A 90 -1.97 3.31 16.78
C VAL A 90 -0.80 2.66 16.04
N TRP A 91 -0.54 3.05 14.79
CA TRP A 91 0.63 2.56 14.05
C TRP A 91 1.93 3.06 14.67
N ARG A 92 1.98 4.32 15.10
CA ARG A 92 3.13 4.89 15.81
C ARG A 92 3.36 4.20 17.14
N GLU A 93 2.30 4.05 17.94
CA GLU A 93 2.35 3.35 19.24
C GLU A 93 2.91 1.92 19.11
N LYS A 94 2.51 1.20 18.05
CA LYS A 94 2.97 -0.17 17.79
C LYS A 94 4.31 -0.28 17.07
N GLY A 95 4.98 0.84 16.78
CA GLY A 95 6.25 0.85 16.03
C GLY A 95 6.11 0.32 14.61
N TRP A 96 4.97 0.56 13.96
CA TRP A 96 4.68 0.07 12.60
C TRP A 96 5.09 1.03 11.49
N ILE A 97 5.57 2.23 11.84
CA ILE A 97 6.20 3.16 10.92
C ILE A 97 7.69 2.81 10.90
N ILE A 98 8.16 2.27 9.78
CA ILE A 98 9.52 1.75 9.60
C ILE A 98 10.23 2.63 8.58
N GLY A 99 11.46 3.04 8.90
CA GLY A 99 12.29 3.83 7.99
C GLY A 99 11.70 5.22 7.70
N PRO A 100 12.02 5.82 6.54
CA PRO A 100 11.63 7.18 6.18
C PRO A 100 10.22 7.29 5.58
N ASP A 101 9.32 6.34 5.89
CA ASP A 101 7.97 6.25 5.30
C ASP A 101 6.88 6.57 6.34
N PRO A 102 6.58 7.86 6.60
CA PRO A 102 5.66 8.28 7.68
C PRO A 102 4.22 7.82 7.48
N ARG A 103 3.83 7.46 6.26
CA ARG A 103 2.51 6.88 5.97
C ARG A 103 2.53 5.35 6.16
N GLY A 104 3.69 4.71 6.28
CA GLY A 104 3.85 3.29 6.57
C GLY A 104 3.85 2.41 5.31
N TRP A 105 3.34 1.18 5.45
CA TRP A 105 3.40 0.10 4.45
C TRP A 105 3.10 0.54 3.01
N PHE A 106 1.98 1.21 2.76
CA PHE A 106 1.58 1.49 1.38
C PHE A 106 2.47 2.55 0.72
N GLN A 107 2.93 3.56 1.46
CA GLN A 107 3.93 4.50 0.95
C GLN A 107 5.28 3.81 0.69
N TRP A 108 5.72 2.93 1.61
CA TRP A 108 6.89 2.10 1.35
C TRP A 108 6.73 1.31 0.05
N TYR A 109 5.59 0.64 -0.14
CA TYR A 109 5.33 -0.17 -1.32
C TYR A 109 5.31 0.69 -2.60
N CYS A 110 4.70 1.87 -2.56
CA CYS A 110 4.71 2.81 -3.69
C CYS A 110 6.14 3.18 -4.08
N ARG A 111 6.98 3.55 -3.11
CA ARG A 111 8.38 3.92 -3.37
C ARG A 111 9.24 2.74 -3.83
N TYR A 112 9.02 1.56 -3.24
CA TYR A 112 9.69 0.33 -3.63
C TYR A 112 9.33 -0.09 -5.06
N HIS A 113 8.03 -0.04 -5.40
CA HIS A 113 7.52 -0.27 -6.75
C HIS A 113 8.09 0.75 -7.74
N LEU A 114 8.26 2.02 -7.34
CA LEU A 114 8.86 3.05 -8.18
C LEU A 114 10.36 2.84 -8.44
N GLY A 115 11.03 2.00 -7.64
CA GLY A 115 12.45 1.67 -7.83
C GLY A 115 13.37 2.05 -6.66
N ARG A 116 12.85 2.64 -5.57
CA ARG A 116 13.67 2.92 -4.37
C ARG A 116 14.08 1.62 -3.68
N ARG A 117 15.32 1.52 -3.20
CA ARG A 117 15.80 0.40 -2.39
C ARG A 117 16.37 0.89 -1.05
N LEU A 118 15.98 0.24 0.03
CA LEU A 118 16.43 0.50 1.41
C LEU A 118 16.58 -0.85 2.14
N PRO A 119 17.73 -1.54 2.05
CA PRO A 119 17.85 -2.96 2.39
C PRO A 119 17.21 -3.37 3.72
N ASP A 120 17.50 -2.65 4.81
CA ASP A 120 16.95 -2.97 6.13
C ASP A 120 15.43 -2.71 6.24
N THR A 121 14.96 -1.63 5.62
CA THR A 121 13.53 -1.26 5.61
C THR A 121 12.74 -2.22 4.73
N ASP A 122 13.29 -2.57 3.56
CA ASP A 122 12.69 -3.49 2.60
C ASP A 122 12.53 -4.87 3.24
N ALA A 123 13.59 -5.41 3.83
CA ALA A 123 13.54 -6.69 4.54
C ALA A 123 12.47 -6.72 5.64
N ALA A 124 12.37 -5.64 6.42
CA ALA A 124 11.36 -5.53 7.48
C ALA A 124 9.93 -5.47 6.94
N GLN A 125 9.69 -4.70 5.88
CA GLN A 125 8.37 -4.54 5.27
C GLN A 125 7.92 -5.82 4.56
N ILE A 126 8.81 -6.45 3.78
CA ILE A 126 8.56 -7.73 3.11
C ILE A 126 8.23 -8.82 4.13
N LYS A 127 8.95 -8.88 5.26
CA LYS A 127 8.64 -9.82 6.35
C LYS A 127 7.22 -9.61 6.89
N ARG A 128 6.79 -8.36 7.09
CA ARG A 128 5.42 -8.04 7.56
C ARG A 128 4.36 -8.43 6.53
N TRP A 129 4.63 -8.16 5.25
CA TRP A 129 3.76 -8.56 4.15
C TRP A 129 3.55 -10.07 4.13
N ARG A 130 4.64 -10.85 4.12
CA ARG A 130 4.57 -12.33 4.17
C ARG A 130 3.76 -12.83 5.35
N ALA A 131 3.93 -12.23 6.53
CA ALA A 131 3.14 -12.62 7.70
C ALA A 131 1.64 -12.33 7.50
N PHE A 132 1.27 -11.31 6.73
CA PHE A 132 -0.11 -10.93 6.45
C PHE A 132 -0.88 -11.97 5.63
N ALA A 133 -0.18 -12.83 4.85
CA ALA A 133 -0.78 -13.93 4.07
C ALA A 133 -1.71 -14.86 4.88
N ARG A 134 -1.51 -14.98 6.20
CA ARG A 134 -2.39 -15.75 7.09
C ARG A 134 -3.87 -15.31 7.01
N HIS A 135 -4.13 -14.03 6.71
CA HIS A 135 -5.49 -13.53 6.57
C HIS A 135 -6.18 -14.09 5.33
N ALA A 136 -5.43 -14.42 4.28
CA ALA A 136 -5.98 -15.09 3.10
C ALA A 136 -6.39 -16.54 3.45
N GLY A 137 -5.57 -17.26 4.22
CA GLY A 137 -5.92 -18.59 4.74
C GLY A 137 -7.18 -18.58 5.60
N GLN A 138 -7.36 -17.56 6.44
CA GLN A 138 -8.57 -17.39 7.23
C GLN A 138 -9.82 -17.14 6.38
N ILE A 139 -9.74 -16.43 5.26
CA ILE A 139 -10.87 -16.31 4.32
C ILE A 139 -11.23 -17.68 3.76
N ARG A 140 -10.25 -18.39 3.19
CA ARG A 140 -10.47 -19.72 2.58
C ARG A 140 -11.06 -20.74 3.55
N ALA A 141 -10.67 -20.69 4.83
CA ALA A 141 -11.16 -21.60 5.85
C ALA A 141 -12.57 -21.26 6.38
N ASN A 142 -13.04 -20.02 6.20
CA ASN A 142 -14.25 -19.52 6.87
C ASN A 142 -15.31 -18.95 5.92
N CYS A 143 -15.04 -18.89 4.62
CA CYS A 143 -15.95 -18.34 3.61
C CYS A 143 -16.22 -19.39 2.53
N TYR A 144 -17.44 -19.38 1.99
CA TYR A 144 -17.74 -20.19 0.82
C TYR A 144 -16.95 -19.68 -0.40
N PRO A 145 -16.41 -20.58 -1.25
CA PRO A 145 -15.74 -20.17 -2.48
C PRO A 145 -16.63 -19.27 -3.34
N GLY A 146 -16.11 -18.12 -3.77
CA GLY A 146 -16.85 -17.13 -4.57
C GLY A 146 -17.72 -16.15 -3.78
N ASP A 147 -17.92 -16.34 -2.47
CA ASP A 147 -18.59 -15.34 -1.63
C ASP A 147 -17.62 -14.21 -1.27
N ILE A 148 -17.58 -13.20 -2.14
CA ILE A 148 -16.76 -11.99 -1.96
C ILE A 148 -17.28 -11.06 -0.86
N PHE A 149 -18.49 -11.28 -0.34
CA PHE A 149 -19.07 -10.47 0.74
C PHE A 149 -18.85 -11.09 2.12
N CYS A 150 -18.43 -12.35 2.21
CA CYS A 150 -17.94 -12.93 3.45
C CYS A 150 -16.66 -12.20 3.94
N ARG A 151 -16.68 -11.75 5.20
CA ARG A 151 -15.56 -11.07 5.89
C ARG A 151 -14.99 -9.86 5.10
N PRO A 152 -15.82 -8.88 4.73
CA PRO A 152 -15.43 -7.81 3.80
C PRO A 152 -14.33 -6.90 4.37
N ARG A 153 -14.30 -6.69 5.70
CA ARG A 153 -13.22 -5.94 6.36
C ARG A 153 -11.85 -6.59 6.17
N GLN A 154 -11.80 -7.92 6.23
CA GLN A 154 -10.56 -8.68 6.10
C GLN A 154 -10.10 -8.74 4.64
N ARG A 155 -11.04 -8.86 3.69
CA ARG A 155 -10.77 -8.72 2.25
C ARG A 155 -10.28 -7.32 1.89
N GLN A 156 -10.88 -6.26 2.44
CA GLN A 156 -10.38 -4.89 2.26
C GLN A 156 -8.96 -4.72 2.83
N ALA A 157 -8.65 -5.37 3.95
CA ALA A 157 -7.30 -5.36 4.51
C ALA A 157 -6.31 -6.13 3.62
N LEU A 158 -6.69 -7.26 3.02
CA LEU A 158 -5.87 -7.97 2.03
C LEU A 158 -5.55 -7.07 0.83
N LEU A 159 -6.55 -6.39 0.26
CA LEU A 159 -6.34 -5.43 -0.82
C LEU A 159 -5.35 -4.33 -0.42
N GLN A 160 -5.49 -3.76 0.78
CA GLN A 160 -4.58 -2.74 1.32
C GLN A 160 -3.15 -3.24 1.60
N TRP A 161 -2.96 -4.56 1.63
CA TRP A 161 -1.66 -5.22 1.72
C TRP A 161 -1.22 -5.84 0.39
N ALA A 162 -1.82 -5.43 -0.73
CA ALA A 162 -1.52 -5.91 -2.08
C ALA A 162 -1.69 -7.43 -2.27
N TYR A 163 -2.57 -8.07 -1.50
CA TYR A 163 -3.00 -9.45 -1.72
C TYR A 163 -4.29 -9.48 -2.53
N ASP A 164 -4.55 -10.60 -3.22
CA ASP A 164 -5.84 -10.88 -3.85
C ASP A 164 -6.95 -10.90 -2.78
N PRO A 165 -7.92 -9.97 -2.84
CA PRO A 165 -9.02 -9.92 -1.90
C PRO A 165 -10.24 -10.75 -2.34
N LEU A 166 -10.23 -11.34 -3.54
CA LEU A 166 -11.35 -12.06 -4.18
C LEU A 166 -11.21 -13.59 -4.10
N ILE A 167 -10.23 -14.07 -3.34
CA ILE A 167 -9.99 -15.48 -2.99
C ILE A 167 -11.16 -16.22 -2.34
#